data_AF-A0AAE0J8D0-F1
#
_entry.id   AF-A0AAE0J8D0-F1
#
_cell.length_a   1.000
_cell.length_b   1.000
_cell.length_c   1.000
_cell.angle_alpha   90.00
_cell.angle_beta   90.00
_cell.angle_gamma   90.00
#
_symmetry.space_group_name_H-M   'P 1'
#
loop_
_entity.id
_entity.type
_entity.pdbx_description
1 polymer ?
#
loop_
_entity_poly.entity_id
_entity_poly.type
_entity_poly.pdbx_seq_one_letter_code
_entity_poly.pdbx_strand_id
1 'polypeptide(L)' 'MSFQYQIGDVVCIRGASLRYKVIAVTGSMITIIVVNPQPDGQYLPFTSTSLQSVDESRIEKVET' A
#
# COMPACT_ATOMS: atom_id res chain seq x y z
N MET A 1 -20.19 2.89 7.84
CA MET A 1 -18.84 3.47 7.85
C MET A 1 -18.32 3.46 6.43
N SER A 2 -17.92 4.61 5.92
CA SER A 2 -17.18 4.69 4.64
C SER A 2 -15.77 4.19 4.92
N PHE A 3 -15.37 3.06 4.31
CA PHE A 3 -13.97 2.65 4.36
C PHE A 3 -13.18 3.58 3.44
N GLN A 4 -12.21 4.29 4.01
CA GLN A 4 -11.42 5.29 3.27
C GLN A 4 -10.62 4.66 2.12
N TYR A 5 -10.27 3.38 2.23
CA TYR A 5 -9.46 2.63 1.27
C TYR A 5 -10.25 1.47 0.64
N GLN A 6 -9.94 1.18 -0.62
CA GLN A 6 -10.55 0.11 -1.41
C GLN A 6 -9.47 -0.77 -2.05
N ILE A 7 -9.82 -2.03 -2.34
CA ILE A 7 -8.95 -2.93 -3.08
C ILE A 7 -8.64 -2.31 -4.44
N GLY A 8 -7.35 -2.27 -4.78
CA GLY A 8 -6.86 -1.64 -6.01
C GLY A 8 -6.27 -0.25 -5.81
N ASP A 9 -6.57 0.43 -4.70
CA ASP A 9 -5.99 1.72 -4.38
C ASP A 9 -4.46 1.62 -4.30
N VAL A 10 -3.79 2.68 -4.77
CA VAL A 10 -2.35 2.86 -4.59
C VAL A 10 -2.11 3.76 -3.39
N VAL A 11 -1.28 3.28 -2.48
CA VAL A 11 -0.99 3.94 -1.21
C VAL A 11 0.51 3.95 -0.94
N CYS A 12 0.96 4.87 -0.09
CA CYS A 12 2.27 4.81 0.54
C CYS A 12 2.10 4.73 2.05
N ILE A 13 3.10 4.15 2.72
CA ILE A 13 3.22 4.31 4.17
C ILE A 13 3.67 5.74 4.42
N ARG A 14 3.04 6.44 5.36
CA ARG A 14 3.39 7.82 5.71
C ARG A 14 4.87 7.90 6.08
N GLY A 15 5.59 8.82 5.42
CA GLY A 15 7.03 8.98 5.60
C GLY A 15 7.89 7.99 4.81
N ALA A 16 7.29 7.11 4.00
CA ALA A 16 7.98 6.23 3.07
C ALA A 16 7.65 6.61 1.62
N SER A 17 8.63 6.45 0.72
CA SER A 17 8.46 6.75 -0.71
C SER A 17 7.94 5.57 -1.54
N LEU A 18 7.91 4.37 -0.95
CA LEU A 18 7.51 3.16 -1.65
C LEU A 18 6.01 3.13 -1.89
N ARG A 19 5.62 2.79 -3.12
CA ARG A 19 4.23 2.58 -3.49
C ARG A 19 3.81 1.13 -3.26
N TYR A 20 2.61 1.00 -2.74
CA TYR A 20 1.93 -0.27 -2.49
C TYR A 20 0.53 -0.25 -3.08
N LYS A 21 0.00 -1.42 -3.39
CA LYS A 21 -1.38 -1.64 -3.83
C LYS A 21 -2.16 -2.32 -2.71
N VAL A 22 -3.36 -1.82 -2.43
CA VAL A 22 -4.27 -2.45 -1.47
C VAL A 22 -4.85 -3.73 -2.07
N ILE A 23 -4.70 -4.85 -1.37
CA ILE A 23 -5.21 -6.16 -1.80
C ILE A 23 -6.29 -6.73 -0.86
N ALA A 24 -6.39 -6.23 0.37
CA ALA A 24 -7.50 -6.55 1.27
C ALA A 24 -7.76 -5.40 2.25
N VAL A 25 -9.03 -5.25 2.65
CA VAL A 25 -9.49 -4.29 3.65
C VAL A 25 -10.31 -5.06 4.69
N THR A 26 -9.92 -5.00 5.96
CA THR A 26 -10.58 -5.71 7.06
C THR A 26 -10.72 -4.76 8.25
N GLY A 27 -11.84 -4.03 8.32
CA GLY A 27 -12.00 -2.95 9.29
C GLY A 27 -10.98 -1.83 9.02
N SER A 28 -10.22 -1.45 10.04
CA SER A 28 -9.11 -0.50 9.95
C SER A 28 -7.78 -1.13 9.51
N MET A 29 -7.73 -2.45 9.36
CA MET A 29 -6.52 -3.15 8.92
C MET A 29 -6.53 -3.32 7.39
N ILE A 30 -5.48 -2.84 6.74
CA ILE A 30 -5.30 -2.81 5.29
C ILE A 30 -4.11 -3.69 4.93
N THR A 31 -4.33 -4.70 4.08
CA THR A 31 -3.24 -5.52 3.54
C THR A 31 -2.78 -4.92 2.22
N ILE A 32 -1.50 -4.61 2.15
CA ILE A 32 -0.85 -3.94 1.03
C ILE A 32 0.27 -4.80 0.46
N ILE A 33 0.44 -4.77 -0.86
CA ILE A 33 1.53 -5.41 -1.59
C ILE A 33 2.37 -4.36 -2.30
N VAL A 34 3.69 -4.49 -2.30
CA VAL A 34 4.58 -3.55 -2.98
C VAL A 34 4.27 -3.51 -4.48
N VAL A 35 4.21 -2.31 -5.05
CA VAL A 35 4.08 -2.15 -6.52
C VAL A 35 5.43 -2.44 -7.15
N ASN A 36 5.45 -3.20 -8.24
CA ASN A 36 6.70 -3.53 -8.93
C ASN A 36 6.44 -3.61 -10.44
N PRO A 37 7.10 -2.81 -11.29
CA PRO A 37 8.11 -1.79 -10.95
C PRO A 37 7.54 -0.60 -10.18
N GLN A 38 8.39 0.07 -9.41
CA GLN A 38 8.07 1.37 -8.81
C GLN A 38 7.90 2.43 -9.94
N PRO A 39 7.25 3.58 -9.66
CA PRO A 39 7.01 4.62 -10.67
C PRO A 39 8.26 5.21 -11.32
N ASP A 40 9.39 5.13 -10.61
CA ASP A 40 10.71 5.53 -11.10
C ASP A 40 11.38 4.47 -11.99
N GLY A 41 10.68 3.36 -12.26
CA GLY A 41 11.16 2.24 -13.06
C GLY A 41 12.02 1.25 -12.30
N GLN A 42 12.28 1.47 -11.01
CA GLN A 42 13.10 0.54 -10.22
C GLN A 42 12.32 -0.70 -9.83
N TYR A 43 13.00 -1.85 -9.91
CA TYR A 43 12.47 -3.11 -9.42
C TYR A 43 12.90 -3.34 -7.99
N LEU A 44 11.95 -3.65 -7.12
CA LEU A 44 12.24 -4.04 -5.75
C LEU A 44 12.33 -5.57 -5.65
N PRO A 45 13.30 -6.11 -4.90
CA PRO A 45 13.36 -7.54 -4.62
C PRO A 45 12.13 -7.95 -3.78
N PHE A 46 11.58 -9.13 -4.07
CA PHE A 46 10.49 -9.67 -3.26
C PHE A 46 11.04 -10.13 -1.92
N THR A 47 10.66 -9.45 -0.84
CA THR A 47 11.14 -9.64 0.53
C THR A 47 9.97 -9.73 1.49
N SER A 48 10.22 -9.98 2.77
CA SER A 48 9.19 -10.08 3.82
C SER A 48 8.31 -8.83 3.94
N THR A 49 8.79 -7.67 3.50
CA THR A 49 8.04 -6.40 3.50
C THR A 49 7.26 -6.15 2.21
N SER A 50 7.35 -7.05 1.24
CA SER A 50 6.61 -6.94 -0.02
C SER A 50 5.11 -7.14 0.17
N LEU A 51 4.68 -7.82 1.23
CA LEU A 51 3.28 -7.97 1.62
C LEU A 51 3.14 -7.76 3.12
N GLN A 52 2.28 -6.86 3.53
CA GLN A 52 2.11 -6.53 4.94
C GLN A 52 0.70 -6.03 5.24
N SER A 53 0.25 -6.25 6.48
CA SER A 53 -1.00 -5.68 6.99
C SER A 53 -0.67 -4.52 7.93
N VAL A 54 -1.29 -3.37 7.68
CA VAL A 54 -1.05 -2.12 8.41
C VAL A 54 -2.36 -1.48 8.81
N ASP A 55 -2.34 -0.66 9.84
CA ASP A 55 -3.48 0.18 10.20
C ASP A 55 -3.67 1.31 9.17
N GLU A 56 -4.91 1.66 8.87
CA GLU A 56 -5.29 2.69 7.89
C GLU A 56 -4.70 4.07 8.20
N SER A 57 -4.42 4.38 9.48
CA SER A 57 -3.81 5.63 9.91
C SER A 57 -2.32 5.76 9.50
N ARG A 58 -1.66 4.63 9.20
CA ARG A 58 -0.24 4.57 8.83
C ARG A 58 0.00 4.79 7.35
N ILE A 59 -1.05 4.77 6.53
CA ILE A 59 -0.96 4.92 5.09
C ILE A 59 -1.68 6.19 4.62
N GLU A 60 -1.40 6.56 3.39
CA GLU A 60 -2.06 7.64 2.68
C GLU A 60 -2.24 7.25 1.20
N LYS A 61 -3.34 7.70 0.58
CA LYS A 61 -3.57 7.48 -0.85
C LYS A 61 -2.61 8.33 -1.66
N VAL A 62 -2.07 7.74 -2.71
CA VAL A 62 -1.26 8.44 -3.70
C VAL A 62 -2.14 8.62 -4.92
N GLU A 63 -2.53 9.87 -5.23
CA GLU A 63 -3.18 10.17 -6.50
C GLU A 63 -2.25 9.80 -7.65
N THR A 64 -2.83 9.16 -8.67
CA THR A 64 -2.09 8.61 -9.82
C THR A 64 -1.87 9.69 -10.86
#